data_AF-A0A8J4V0X4-F1
#
_entry.id   AF-A0A8J4V0X4-F1
#
_cell.length_a   1.000
_cell.length_b   1.000
_cell.length_c   1.000
_cell.angle_alpha   90.00
_cell.angle_beta   90.00
_cell.angle_gamma   90.00
#
_symmetry.space_group_name_H-M   'P 1'
#
loop_
_entity.id
_entity.type
_entity.pdbx_description
1 polymer ?
#
loop_
_entity_poly.entity_id
_entity_poly.type
_entity_poly.pdbx_seq_one_letter_code
_entity_poly.pdbx_strand_id
1 'polypeptide(L)'
;MISIAPTPLYLPAEEANKAVRSPIFQRKDVSSSSMKDGQQTTTTPINNSVEIEKPIINTPAIIIDNTKNNNININNEFKPFVKKATHPIYYGSLNQEQSQLIESSDIGILGSAPKITTEGLGGGVYFLSKGGKQQSHPVSVFKPKDEENGIIGPNHTIQGLKNGTMPGEGVYKEVAVYLFDQLNKGFFKVPTTTLVRIQHPLWNNNDTDLPTTKIGSLQEYVVYEDSAEGMGCSKFSTPDVHRIGLLDCLIFNCDRHTGNLLVVAKDDPQSSFDQLELIPIDHSLCLPSPDNLSDAWFDWIHFPQAKVPFTREVKEMILSMDIDKIIESLHNKLPKLRLQCLETLKITTTFVKKAIEANLTLYQIGTLMSRLHLDEPSCLEKIVYKVNSHRLFKQHHRFQHHLRSASYWNYLEKEIDLFLIDY
;
A
#
# COMPACT_ATOMS: atom_id res chain seq x y z
N MET A 1 15.47 11.56 -0.37
CA MET A 1 14.13 11.07 -0.75
C MET A 1 13.33 11.01 0.54
N ILE A 2 12.22 11.75 0.61
CA ILE A 2 11.46 11.95 1.85
C ILE A 2 10.36 10.90 1.90
N SER A 3 10.31 10.23 3.05
CA SER A 3 9.47 9.11 3.47
C SER A 3 8.07 9.57 3.91
N ILE A 4 7.16 8.61 4.15
CA ILE A 4 6.33 8.43 5.37
C ILE A 4 4.91 7.95 4.99
N ALA A 5 4.45 6.90 5.69
CA ALA A 5 3.07 6.40 5.64
C ALA A 5 2.08 7.53 5.99
N PRO A 6 0.96 7.70 5.27
CA PRO A 6 0.16 8.90 5.40
C PRO A 6 -0.44 9.06 6.80
N THR A 7 0.03 10.08 7.50
CA THR A 7 -0.47 10.57 8.79
C THR A 7 -1.55 11.63 8.52
N PRO A 8 -2.77 11.51 9.08
CA PRO A 8 -3.81 12.51 8.85
C PRO A 8 -3.43 13.86 9.48
N LEU A 9 -3.17 14.87 8.65
CA LEU A 9 -2.89 16.24 9.09
C LEU A 9 -4.18 16.94 9.56
N TYR A 10 -4.41 16.91 10.87
CA TYR A 10 -4.64 18.08 11.74
C TYR A 10 -4.72 17.60 13.19
N LEU A 11 -3.53 17.43 13.78
CA LEU A 11 -3.11 17.54 15.18
C LEU A 11 -1.62 17.15 15.17
N PRO A 12 -0.73 17.80 15.95
CA PRO A 12 0.69 17.43 15.97
C PRO A 12 0.81 15.91 16.19
N ALA A 13 1.62 15.23 15.39
CA ALA A 13 1.78 13.77 15.44
C ALA A 13 2.12 13.25 16.87
N GLU A 14 2.70 14.10 17.71
CA GLU A 14 2.94 13.80 19.13
C GLU A 14 1.68 13.81 20.01
N GLU A 15 0.59 14.49 19.65
CA GLU A 15 -0.63 14.58 20.47
C GLU A 15 -1.74 13.64 20.00
N ALA A 16 -1.89 13.41 18.69
CA ALA A 16 -2.92 12.51 18.16
C ALA A 16 -2.65 11.04 18.51
N ASN A 17 -1.39 10.60 18.48
CA ASN A 17 -0.98 9.25 18.91
C ASN A 17 -0.70 9.15 20.42
N LYS A 18 -0.70 10.26 21.17
CA LYS A 18 -0.68 10.24 22.65
C LYS A 18 -2.07 9.99 23.24
N ALA A 19 -3.13 10.42 22.56
CA ALA A 19 -4.48 10.40 23.12
C ALA A 19 -5.04 8.99 23.33
N VAL A 20 -4.56 7.99 22.60
CA VAL A 20 -4.87 6.57 22.83
C VAL A 20 -3.68 5.70 22.46
N ARG A 21 -2.58 5.77 23.22
CA ARG A 21 -1.62 4.65 23.26
C ARG A 21 -2.37 3.39 23.67
N SER A 22 -2.11 2.25 23.05
CA SER A 22 -2.58 0.97 23.57
C SER A 22 -2.19 0.83 25.05
N PRO A 23 -3.00 0.14 25.89
CA PRO A 23 -2.75 0.01 27.34
C PRO A 23 -1.34 -0.50 27.68
N ILE A 24 -0.68 -1.10 26.69
CA ILE A 24 0.66 -1.66 26.72
C ILE A 24 1.74 -0.58 26.91
N PHE A 25 1.72 0.50 26.12
CA PHE A 25 2.70 1.58 26.28
C PHE A 25 2.47 2.43 27.54
N GLN A 26 1.27 2.39 28.12
CA GLN A 26 0.99 3.05 29.40
C GLN A 26 1.61 2.31 30.60
N ARG A 27 1.92 1.00 30.48
CA ARG A 27 2.54 0.22 31.58
C ARG A 27 4.01 0.55 31.80
N LYS A 28 4.76 0.97 30.78
CA LYS A 28 6.19 1.28 30.92
C LYS A 28 6.43 2.64 31.59
N ASP A 29 5.51 3.59 31.46
CA ASP A 29 5.66 4.93 32.05
C ASP A 29 5.40 4.97 33.57
N VAL A 30 4.82 3.93 34.16
CA VAL A 30 4.49 3.87 35.61
C VAL A 30 5.60 3.22 36.46
N SER A 31 6.59 2.54 35.84
CA SER A 31 7.59 1.76 36.58
C SER A 31 8.97 2.42 36.75
N SER A 32 9.10 3.73 36.47
CA SER A 32 10.33 4.49 36.77
C SER A 32 10.08 5.72 37.64
N SER A 33 9.39 5.53 38.77
CA SER A 33 9.42 6.51 39.88
C SER A 33 9.89 5.83 41.15
N SER A 34 11.21 5.64 41.27
CA SER A 34 11.83 5.49 42.59
C SER A 34 13.16 6.24 42.65
N MET A 35 13.12 7.31 43.44
CA MET A 35 14.17 7.84 44.30
C MET A 35 15.60 7.95 43.71
N LYS A 36 16.06 9.19 43.55
CA LYS A 36 17.36 9.62 44.10
C LYS A 36 17.42 11.13 44.27
N ASP A 37 17.69 11.51 45.52
CA ASP A 37 17.96 12.85 46.01
C ASP A 37 19.20 13.49 45.37
N GLY A 38 19.09 14.81 45.18
CA GLY A 38 20.09 15.80 45.55
C GLY A 38 21.50 15.70 44.97
N GLN A 39 21.82 16.59 44.03
CA GLN A 39 22.94 17.51 44.20
C GLN A 39 22.84 18.71 43.24
N GLN A 40 22.81 19.90 43.84
CA GLN A 40 22.94 21.20 43.20
C GLN A 40 24.32 21.34 42.57
N THR A 41 24.40 21.83 41.33
CA THR A 41 25.51 22.70 40.92
C THR A 41 25.01 23.79 39.99
N THR A 42 25.41 24.99 40.35
CA THR A 42 25.13 26.30 39.79
C THR A 42 25.92 26.55 38.50
N THR A 43 25.29 27.13 37.46
CA THR A 43 25.94 28.14 36.60
C THR A 43 24.87 29.01 35.91
N THR A 44 25.09 30.32 35.99
CA THR A 44 24.26 31.45 35.52
C THR A 44 24.42 31.69 34.00
N PRO A 45 23.50 32.41 33.35
CA PRO A 45 23.33 32.45 31.90
C PRO A 45 24.14 33.57 31.23
N ILE A 46 24.53 33.37 29.97
CA ILE A 46 25.04 34.43 29.10
C ILE A 46 23.97 34.70 28.03
N ASN A 47 23.33 35.85 28.17
CA ASN A 47 22.58 36.54 27.13
C ASN A 47 23.55 36.99 26.03
N ASN A 48 23.17 36.78 24.77
CA ASN A 48 23.49 37.72 23.70
C ASN A 48 22.37 37.69 22.66
N SER A 49 21.53 38.72 22.75
CA SER A 49 20.54 39.16 21.78
C SER A 49 21.23 39.80 20.58
N VAL A 50 20.84 39.39 19.37
CA VAL A 50 20.96 40.22 18.17
C VAL A 50 19.66 40.10 17.40
N GLU A 51 18.93 41.21 17.36
CA GLU A 51 17.75 41.45 16.53
C GLU A 51 18.15 41.55 15.06
N ILE A 52 17.39 40.91 14.17
CA ILE A 52 17.32 41.29 12.75
C ILE A 52 15.85 41.30 12.33
N GLU A 53 15.46 42.45 11.79
CA GLU A 53 14.14 42.95 11.45
C GLU A 53 13.40 42.10 10.41
N LYS A 54 12.06 41.98 10.56
CA LYS A 54 11.14 41.50 9.52
C LYS A 54 10.46 42.70 8.85
N PRO A 55 10.38 42.77 7.51
CA PRO A 55 9.67 43.84 6.83
C PRO A 55 8.16 43.64 6.94
N ILE A 56 7.49 44.71 7.34
CA ILE A 56 6.04 44.91 7.36
C ILE A 56 5.58 45.21 5.93
N ILE A 57 4.67 44.42 5.38
CA ILE A 57 3.90 44.79 4.19
C ILE A 57 2.43 44.96 4.61
N ASN A 58 2.00 46.22 4.55
CA ASN A 58 0.63 46.67 4.71
C ASN A 58 -0.23 46.27 3.51
N THR A 59 -1.42 45.73 3.76
CA THR A 59 -2.57 45.86 2.86
C THR A 59 -3.88 45.94 3.66
N PRO A 60 -4.85 46.75 3.20
CA PRO A 60 -5.83 47.41 4.06
C PRO A 60 -7.03 46.52 4.43
N ALA A 61 -7.49 46.68 5.66
CA ALA A 61 -8.76 46.16 6.15
C ALA A 61 -9.92 46.86 5.43
N ILE A 62 -10.72 46.10 4.68
CA ILE A 62 -12.03 46.54 4.21
C ILE A 62 -13.04 46.18 5.30
N ILE A 63 -13.46 47.21 6.03
CA ILE A 63 -14.65 47.19 6.88
C ILE A 63 -15.85 47.22 5.94
N ILE A 64 -16.70 46.19 5.95
CA ILE A 64 -18.03 46.26 5.33
C ILE A 64 -19.08 46.30 6.43
N ASP A 65 -19.84 47.38 6.33
CA ASP A 65 -20.88 47.88 7.19
C ASP A 65 -22.11 46.97 7.22
N ASN A 66 -22.60 46.69 8.42
CA ASN A 66 -23.79 45.90 8.70
C ASN A 66 -25.04 46.78 8.58
N THR A 67 -25.59 46.97 7.38
CA THR A 67 -27.01 47.34 7.23
C THR A 67 -27.52 47.05 5.82
N LYS A 68 -28.22 45.93 5.65
CA LYS A 68 -29.45 45.86 4.84
C LYS A 68 -30.12 44.51 5.05
N ASN A 69 -31.19 44.56 5.83
CA ASN A 69 -32.24 43.56 5.90
C ASN A 69 -32.70 43.20 4.48
N ASN A 70 -32.48 41.95 4.09
CA ASN A 70 -33.38 41.24 3.20
C ASN A 70 -33.67 39.89 3.84
N ASN A 71 -34.92 39.72 4.26
CA ASN A 71 -35.49 38.47 4.73
C ASN A 71 -35.30 37.40 3.65
N ILE A 72 -34.26 36.57 3.81
CA ILE A 72 -34.15 35.30 3.08
C ILE A 72 -34.74 34.23 3.99
N ASN A 73 -35.86 33.72 3.54
CA ASN A 73 -36.68 32.69 4.16
C ASN A 73 -35.85 31.45 4.49
N ILE A 74 -35.60 31.18 5.77
CA ILE A 74 -34.76 30.07 6.29
C ILE A 74 -35.52 28.73 6.25
N ASN A 75 -36.24 28.44 5.17
CA ASN A 75 -37.06 27.23 5.04
C ASN A 75 -37.15 26.73 3.59
N ASN A 76 -36.02 26.69 2.88
CA ASN A 76 -35.91 25.92 1.64
C ASN A 76 -34.67 25.02 1.68
N GLU A 77 -34.90 23.81 2.17
CA GLU A 77 -34.33 22.54 1.70
C GLU A 77 -32.88 22.60 1.15
N PHE A 78 -31.90 22.51 2.04
CA PHE A 78 -30.70 21.71 1.75
C PHE A 78 -31.15 20.24 1.63
N LYS A 79 -31.70 19.86 0.47
CA LYS A 79 -31.79 18.44 0.11
C LYS A 79 -30.36 17.98 -0.15
N PRO A 80 -29.78 17.06 0.65
CA PRO A 80 -28.49 16.50 0.33
C PRO A 80 -28.67 15.67 -0.93
N PHE A 81 -28.31 16.23 -2.09
CA PHE A 81 -28.12 15.46 -3.31
C PHE A 81 -26.83 14.65 -3.21
N VAL A 82 -26.73 13.80 -2.18
CA VAL A 82 -25.80 12.67 -2.20
C VAL A 82 -26.62 11.49 -2.71
N LYS A 83 -26.65 11.35 -4.03
CA LYS A 83 -27.18 10.12 -4.63
C LYS A 83 -26.28 9.00 -4.12
N LYS A 84 -26.87 8.01 -3.42
CA LYS A 84 -26.22 6.79 -2.90
C LYS A 84 -25.09 6.37 -3.83
N ALA A 85 -23.93 5.99 -3.29
CA ALA A 85 -22.86 5.34 -4.05
C ALA A 85 -23.49 4.26 -4.94
N THR A 86 -23.68 4.59 -6.22
CA THR A 86 -24.39 3.71 -7.14
C THR A 86 -23.52 2.50 -7.31
N HIS A 87 -24.08 1.32 -7.02
CA HIS A 87 -23.47 -0.01 -7.05
C HIS A 87 -22.14 0.01 -7.80
N PRO A 88 -20.99 -0.03 -7.09
CA PRO A 88 -19.70 -0.02 -7.75
C PRO A 88 -19.69 -1.15 -8.78
N ILE A 89 -19.29 -0.84 -10.02
CA ILE A 89 -19.22 -1.84 -11.08
C ILE A 89 -18.10 -2.80 -10.70
N TYR A 90 -18.47 -3.83 -9.94
CA TYR A 90 -17.65 -4.97 -9.61
C TYR A 90 -18.09 -6.11 -10.52
N TYR A 91 -17.16 -6.66 -11.29
CA TYR A 91 -17.41 -7.86 -12.08
C TYR A 91 -17.27 -9.07 -11.13
N GLY A 92 -18.33 -9.40 -10.38
CA GLY A 92 -18.36 -10.57 -9.49
C GLY A 92 -19.23 -10.39 -8.23
N SER A 93 -19.19 -11.34 -7.31
CA SER A 93 -19.74 -11.18 -5.96
C SER A 93 -18.67 -10.59 -5.02
N LEU A 94 -19.05 -9.58 -4.25
CA LEU A 94 -18.24 -9.06 -3.13
C LEU A 94 -18.26 -10.07 -1.98
N ASN A 95 -17.15 -10.19 -1.26
CA ASN A 95 -17.18 -10.92 0.01
C ASN A 95 -17.79 -10.06 1.13
N GLN A 96 -18.01 -10.66 2.29
CA GLN A 96 -18.63 -9.99 3.43
C GLN A 96 -17.82 -8.77 3.90
N GLU A 97 -16.51 -8.91 4.01
CA GLU A 97 -15.59 -7.85 4.45
C GLU A 97 -15.62 -6.65 3.48
N GLN A 98 -15.55 -6.90 2.17
CA GLN A 98 -15.65 -5.85 1.15
C GLN A 98 -16.99 -5.12 1.21
N SER A 99 -18.08 -5.85 1.48
CA SER A 99 -19.42 -5.26 1.62
C SER A 99 -19.51 -4.35 2.84
N GLN A 100 -18.95 -4.79 3.98
CA GLN A 100 -18.88 -4.02 5.22
C GLN A 100 -17.97 -2.78 5.08
N LEU A 101 -16.84 -2.91 4.37
CA LEU A 101 -15.95 -1.79 4.05
C LEU A 101 -16.67 -0.72 3.22
N ILE A 102 -17.45 -1.13 2.20
CA ILE A 102 -18.21 -0.19 1.38
C ILE A 102 -19.30 0.49 2.21
N GLU A 103 -20.07 -0.26 3.00
CA GLU A 103 -21.14 0.29 3.84
C GLU A 103 -20.61 1.32 4.85
N SER A 104 -19.54 0.96 5.55
CA SER A 104 -18.90 1.86 6.53
C SER A 104 -18.29 3.11 5.88
N SER A 105 -17.74 2.98 4.67
CA SER A 105 -17.21 4.10 3.89
C SER A 105 -18.31 5.03 3.37
N ASP A 106 -19.45 4.48 2.91
CA ASP A 106 -20.60 5.26 2.43
C ASP A 106 -21.19 6.14 3.55
N ILE A 107 -21.32 5.58 4.76
CA ILE A 107 -21.69 6.33 5.97
C ILE A 107 -20.69 7.46 6.23
N GLY A 108 -19.39 7.18 6.06
CA GLY A 108 -18.33 8.16 6.26
C GLY A 108 -18.35 9.33 5.28
N ILE A 109 -18.52 9.03 4.00
CA ILE A 109 -18.62 10.02 2.91
C ILE A 109 -19.85 10.92 3.08
N LEU A 110 -20.97 10.38 3.57
CA LEU A 110 -22.18 11.15 3.87
C LEU A 110 -22.00 12.10 5.06
N GLY A 111 -21.18 11.70 6.05
CA GLY A 111 -21.00 12.43 7.30
C GLY A 111 -19.82 13.40 7.32
N SER A 112 -18.82 13.22 6.44
CA SER A 112 -17.63 14.06 6.36
C SER A 112 -16.98 14.02 4.98
N ALA A 113 -16.41 15.16 4.55
CA ALA A 113 -15.69 15.23 3.29
C ALA A 113 -14.43 14.33 3.32
N PRO A 114 -14.12 13.61 2.22
CA PRO A 114 -12.84 12.92 2.05
C PRO A 114 -11.67 13.87 2.31
N LYS A 115 -10.69 13.42 3.11
CA LYS A 115 -9.51 14.22 3.45
C LYS A 115 -8.31 13.74 2.65
N ILE A 116 -7.75 14.62 1.82
CA ILE A 116 -6.51 14.34 1.10
C ILE A 116 -5.35 14.21 2.08
N THR A 117 -4.48 13.21 1.90
CA THR A 117 -3.19 13.18 2.59
C THR A 117 -2.20 14.10 1.89
N THR A 118 -1.40 14.80 2.68
CA THR A 118 -0.28 15.62 2.22
C THR A 118 1.04 14.82 2.15
N GLU A 119 1.03 13.59 2.66
CA GLU A 119 2.16 12.66 2.68
C GLU A 119 2.00 11.58 1.61
N GLY A 120 3.12 11.18 0.99
CA GLY A 120 3.20 10.18 -0.09
C GLY A 120 3.55 10.76 -1.48
N LEU A 121 3.99 9.89 -2.39
CA LEU A 121 4.17 10.24 -3.80
C LEU A 121 2.80 10.24 -4.48
N GLY A 122 2.13 11.39 -4.52
CA GLY A 122 0.99 11.64 -5.40
C GLY A 122 -0.20 12.33 -4.73
N GLY A 123 -0.80 13.28 -5.45
CA GLY A 123 -1.86 14.16 -4.95
C GLY A 123 -3.25 13.54 -4.87
N GLY A 124 -3.37 12.22 -4.72
CA GLY A 124 -4.61 11.48 -4.97
C GLY A 124 -4.91 10.37 -3.97
N VAL A 125 -4.62 10.56 -2.68
CA VAL A 125 -4.95 9.58 -1.64
C VAL A 125 -5.86 10.25 -0.62
N TYR A 126 -7.01 9.64 -0.35
CA TYR A 126 -8.07 10.22 0.48
C TYR A 126 -8.43 9.31 1.64
N PHE A 127 -8.37 9.84 2.85
CA PHE A 127 -8.94 9.21 4.03
C PHE A 127 -10.43 9.49 4.13
N LEU A 128 -11.21 8.42 4.32
CA LEU A 128 -12.65 8.50 4.57
C LEU A 128 -12.91 8.17 6.03
N SER A 129 -13.53 9.10 6.76
CA SER A 129 -13.81 8.96 8.20
C SER A 129 -15.31 8.79 8.41
N LYS A 130 -15.71 8.03 9.44
CA LYS A 130 -17.11 8.02 9.87
C LYS A 130 -17.45 9.40 10.44
N GLY A 131 -18.52 10.05 9.98
CA GLY A 131 -18.96 11.32 10.56
C GLY A 131 -19.24 11.18 12.06
N GLY A 132 -18.73 12.11 12.88
CA GLY A 132 -18.96 12.16 14.33
C GLY A 132 -17.71 12.57 15.13
N LYS A 133 -17.88 13.23 16.27
CA LYS A 133 -16.78 13.76 17.11
C LYS A 133 -15.96 12.68 17.85
N GLN A 134 -16.34 11.39 17.77
CA GLN A 134 -15.82 10.32 18.64
C GLN A 134 -14.84 9.34 17.97
N GLN A 135 -14.62 9.39 16.66
CA GLN A 135 -13.65 8.50 15.99
C GLN A 135 -12.41 9.28 15.58
N SER A 136 -11.24 8.90 16.10
CA SER A 136 -9.96 9.56 15.80
C SER A 136 -9.34 9.09 14.48
N HIS A 137 -9.68 7.89 14.02
CA HIS A 137 -9.06 7.27 12.86
C HIS A 137 -10.01 7.19 11.65
N PRO A 138 -9.46 7.28 10.42
CA PRO A 138 -10.20 6.94 9.22
C PRO A 138 -10.75 5.51 9.26
N VAL A 139 -11.78 5.26 8.44
CA VAL A 139 -12.35 3.94 8.19
C VAL A 139 -11.68 3.30 6.98
N SER A 140 -11.34 4.09 5.97
CA SER A 140 -10.80 3.60 4.72
C SER A 140 -9.94 4.63 4.00
N VAL A 141 -9.15 4.12 3.06
CA VAL A 141 -8.26 4.87 2.17
C VAL A 141 -8.75 4.68 0.75
N PHE A 142 -9.09 5.78 0.07
CA PHE A 142 -9.52 5.81 -1.31
C PHE A 142 -8.43 6.41 -2.20
N LYS A 143 -8.02 5.67 -3.25
CA LYS A 143 -7.03 6.12 -4.24
C LYS A 143 -7.72 6.19 -5.63
N PRO A 144 -8.15 7.37 -6.10
CA PRO A 144 -8.76 7.51 -7.41
C PRO A 144 -7.78 7.18 -8.52
N LYS A 145 -8.26 6.41 -9.49
CA LYS A 145 -7.51 6.02 -10.68
C LYS A 145 -6.99 7.25 -11.43
N ASP A 146 -7.81 8.28 -11.57
CA ASP A 146 -7.51 9.46 -12.36
C ASP A 146 -6.57 10.44 -11.66
N GLU A 147 -6.19 10.19 -10.41
CA GLU A 147 -5.24 11.01 -9.63
C GLU A 147 -3.91 10.28 -9.38
N GLU A 148 -3.71 9.10 -9.97
CA GLU A 148 -2.43 8.38 -9.94
C GLU A 148 -1.37 9.18 -10.71
N ASN A 149 -0.15 9.26 -10.18
CA ASN A 149 0.94 10.05 -10.78
C ASN A 149 1.11 9.70 -12.27
N GLY A 150 1.06 10.71 -13.13
CA GLY A 150 1.09 10.57 -14.58
C GLY A 150 -0.25 10.78 -15.28
N ILE A 151 -1.38 10.77 -14.55
CA ILE A 151 -2.70 11.08 -15.14
C ILE A 151 -3.05 12.57 -15.01
N ILE A 152 -2.58 13.27 -13.98
CA ILE A 152 -2.84 14.71 -13.81
C ILE A 152 -1.57 15.51 -14.06
N GLY A 153 -1.45 16.04 -15.27
CA GLY A 153 -0.39 16.96 -15.69
C GLY A 153 -0.39 17.18 -17.21
N PRO A 154 0.14 18.31 -17.71
CA PRO A 154 0.14 18.63 -19.15
C PRO A 154 0.94 17.66 -20.02
N ASN A 155 1.74 16.78 -19.39
CA ASN A 155 2.52 15.73 -20.04
C ASN A 155 2.04 14.37 -19.52
N HIS A 156 0.93 13.85 -20.05
CA HIS A 156 0.54 12.45 -19.82
C HIS A 156 1.70 11.55 -20.27
N THR A 157 2.40 10.92 -19.32
CA THR A 157 3.43 9.95 -19.67
C THR A 157 2.76 8.64 -20.07
N ILE A 158 3.25 8.00 -21.15
CA ILE A 158 2.80 6.66 -21.54
C ILE A 158 3.33 5.60 -20.55
N GLN A 159 4.39 5.95 -19.80
CA GLN A 159 5.07 5.10 -18.82
C GLN A 159 4.59 5.43 -17.39
N GLY A 160 4.38 4.39 -16.58
CA GLY A 160 4.07 4.53 -15.16
C GLY A 160 5.30 4.87 -14.31
N LEU A 161 5.11 4.99 -13.00
CA LEU A 161 6.17 5.35 -12.02
C LEU A 161 7.35 4.36 -11.99
N LYS A 162 7.09 3.07 -12.27
CA LYS A 162 8.09 2.01 -12.32
C LYS A 162 8.12 1.38 -13.71
N ASN A 163 9.25 0.82 -14.11
CA ASN A 163 9.39 0.11 -15.38
C ASN A 163 8.37 -1.03 -15.48
N GLY A 164 7.76 -1.16 -16.67
CA GLY A 164 6.69 -2.14 -16.91
C GLY A 164 5.34 -1.82 -16.27
N THR A 165 5.19 -0.68 -15.59
CA THR A 165 3.90 -0.19 -15.08
C THR A 165 3.29 0.87 -16.00
N MET A 166 1.97 1.05 -15.91
CA MET A 166 1.19 2.03 -16.68
C MET A 166 0.36 2.93 -15.76
N PRO A 167 0.19 4.22 -16.08
CA PRO A 167 -0.66 5.10 -15.27
C PRO A 167 -2.11 4.63 -15.20
N GLY A 168 -2.72 4.72 -14.02
CA GLY A 168 -4.13 4.34 -13.80
C GLY A 168 -4.36 2.85 -13.61
N GLU A 169 -3.31 2.04 -13.53
CA GLU A 169 -3.45 0.61 -13.30
C GLU A 169 -3.30 0.21 -11.83
N GLY A 170 -2.71 1.07 -10.99
CA GLY A 170 -2.42 0.78 -9.59
C GLY A 170 -3.67 0.37 -8.82
N VAL A 171 -4.82 0.99 -9.11
CA VAL A 171 -6.10 0.65 -8.49
C VAL A 171 -6.53 -0.80 -8.71
N TYR A 172 -6.21 -1.40 -9.86
CA TYR A 172 -6.54 -2.80 -10.13
C TYR A 172 -5.55 -3.74 -9.45
N LYS A 173 -4.28 -3.32 -9.32
CA LYS A 173 -3.23 -4.08 -8.66
C LYS A 173 -3.48 -4.21 -7.16
N GLU A 174 -3.86 -3.11 -6.50
CA GLU A 174 -4.28 -3.10 -5.10
C GLU A 174 -5.38 -4.14 -4.82
N VAL A 175 -6.43 -4.16 -5.66
CA VAL A 175 -7.54 -5.10 -5.52
C VAL A 175 -7.11 -6.53 -5.89
N ALA A 176 -6.27 -6.69 -6.91
CA ALA A 176 -5.76 -8.00 -7.31
C ALA A 176 -4.95 -8.67 -6.21
N VAL A 177 -4.12 -7.89 -5.48
CA VAL A 177 -3.29 -8.40 -4.39
C VAL A 177 -4.14 -8.82 -3.19
N TYR A 178 -5.19 -8.08 -2.85
CA TYR A 178 -6.16 -8.54 -1.85
C TYR A 178 -6.89 -9.83 -2.29
N LEU A 179 -7.38 -9.89 -3.54
CA LEU A 179 -8.04 -11.09 -4.04
C LEU A 179 -7.09 -12.30 -4.09
N PHE A 180 -5.83 -12.08 -4.44
CA PHE A 180 -4.77 -13.08 -4.38
C PHE A 180 -4.59 -13.60 -2.95
N ASP A 181 -4.56 -12.71 -1.95
CA ASP A 181 -4.46 -13.11 -0.55
C ASP A 181 -5.68 -13.94 -0.10
N GLN A 182 -6.89 -13.53 -0.47
CA GLN A 182 -8.12 -14.27 -0.14
C GLN A 182 -8.17 -15.67 -0.78
N LEU A 183 -7.68 -15.82 -2.01
CA LEU A 183 -7.52 -17.13 -2.66
C LEU A 183 -6.50 -18.02 -1.93
N ASN A 184 -5.61 -17.41 -1.15
CA ASN A 184 -4.65 -18.07 -0.28
C ASN A 184 -5.07 -17.99 1.21
N LYS A 185 -6.38 -17.93 1.48
CA LYS A 185 -6.99 -17.98 2.82
C LYS A 185 -6.57 -16.83 3.74
N GLY A 186 -6.24 -15.66 3.19
CA GLY A 186 -5.83 -14.49 3.95
C GLY A 186 -4.45 -14.64 4.60
N PHE A 187 -3.61 -15.55 4.08
CA PHE A 187 -2.30 -15.84 4.66
C PHE A 187 -1.43 -14.59 4.77
N PHE A 188 -1.46 -13.70 3.79
CA PHE A 188 -0.58 -12.53 3.67
C PHE A 188 -1.05 -11.31 4.46
N LYS A 189 -2.32 -11.28 4.90
CA LYS A 189 -2.93 -10.21 5.70
C LYS A 189 -2.97 -8.87 5.00
N VAL A 190 -3.25 -8.90 3.69
CA VAL A 190 -3.53 -7.68 2.94
C VAL A 190 -4.87 -7.13 3.43
N PRO A 191 -4.95 -5.87 3.91
CA PRO A 191 -6.20 -5.29 4.38
C PRO A 191 -7.30 -5.35 3.32
N THR A 192 -8.55 -5.44 3.76
CA THR A 192 -9.69 -5.57 2.84
C THR A 192 -9.64 -4.47 1.80
N THR A 193 -9.57 -4.87 0.52
CA THR A 193 -9.44 -3.93 -0.59
C THR A 193 -10.45 -4.24 -1.68
N THR A 194 -11.11 -3.23 -2.21
CA THR A 194 -12.10 -3.38 -3.28
C THR A 194 -12.05 -2.22 -4.27
N LEU A 195 -12.64 -2.42 -5.45
CA LEU A 195 -12.76 -1.38 -6.46
C LEU A 195 -14.11 -0.70 -6.31
N VAL A 196 -14.09 0.63 -6.12
CA VAL A 196 -15.31 1.40 -5.92
C VAL A 196 -15.46 2.53 -6.92
N ARG A 197 -16.69 3.00 -7.03
CA ARG A 197 -17.07 4.21 -7.72
C ARG A 197 -17.67 5.15 -6.69
N ILE A 198 -17.05 6.32 -6.49
CA ILE A 198 -17.51 7.32 -5.53
C ILE A 198 -17.91 8.59 -6.28
N GLN A 199 -19.07 9.13 -5.92
CA GLN A 199 -19.53 10.45 -6.34
C GLN A 199 -19.59 11.33 -5.09
N HIS A 200 -18.87 12.45 -5.08
CA HIS A 200 -18.84 13.35 -3.94
C HIS A 200 -18.67 14.81 -4.39
N PRO A 201 -19.34 15.80 -3.76
CA PRO A 201 -19.28 17.21 -4.16
C PRO A 201 -17.86 17.80 -4.20
N LEU A 202 -16.93 17.27 -3.39
CA LEU A 202 -15.50 17.65 -3.40
C LEU A 202 -14.89 17.63 -4.81
N TRP A 203 -15.33 16.72 -5.67
CA TRP A 203 -14.76 16.54 -6.99
C TRP A 203 -15.58 17.18 -8.12
N ASN A 204 -16.72 17.82 -7.80
CA ASN A 204 -17.56 18.46 -8.81
C ASN A 204 -16.78 19.61 -9.46
N ASN A 205 -16.90 19.74 -10.78
CA ASN A 205 -16.35 20.88 -11.48
C ASN A 205 -17.30 22.07 -11.30
N ASN A 206 -16.77 23.20 -10.81
CA ASN A 206 -17.51 24.44 -10.63
C ASN A 206 -18.06 24.99 -11.95
N ASP A 207 -17.50 24.60 -13.10
CA ASP A 207 -17.90 25.12 -14.42
C ASP A 207 -19.06 24.36 -15.08
N THR A 208 -19.35 23.12 -14.67
CA THR A 208 -20.32 22.26 -15.38
C THR A 208 -21.54 21.86 -14.56
N ASP A 209 -21.57 22.13 -13.25
CA ASP A 209 -22.60 21.69 -12.29
C ASP A 209 -22.93 20.18 -12.34
N LEU A 210 -22.14 19.39 -13.07
CA LEU A 210 -22.33 17.96 -13.22
C LEU A 210 -21.62 17.22 -12.09
N PRO A 211 -22.25 16.19 -11.51
CA PRO A 211 -21.61 15.40 -10.48
C PRO A 211 -20.41 14.63 -11.04
N THR A 212 -19.25 14.83 -10.43
CA THR A 212 -18.04 14.09 -10.79
C THR A 212 -18.03 12.75 -10.08
N THR A 213 -17.74 11.70 -10.84
CA THR A 213 -17.61 10.34 -10.34
C THR A 213 -16.17 9.89 -10.52
N LYS A 214 -15.57 9.37 -9.46
CA LYS A 214 -14.23 8.78 -9.47
C LYS A 214 -14.30 7.28 -9.28
N ILE A 215 -13.43 6.56 -9.99
CA ILE A 215 -13.23 5.13 -9.83
C ILE A 215 -11.87 4.96 -9.16
N GLY A 216 -11.77 4.14 -8.12
CA GLY A 216 -10.52 3.97 -7.39
C GLY A 216 -10.52 2.73 -6.51
N SER A 217 -9.35 2.38 -5.97
CA SER A 217 -9.25 1.36 -4.93
C SER A 217 -9.71 1.95 -3.60
N LEU A 218 -10.43 1.15 -2.82
CA LEU A 218 -10.85 1.42 -1.46
C LEU A 218 -10.27 0.33 -0.57
N GLN A 219 -9.35 0.71 0.31
CA GLN A 219 -8.72 -0.18 1.27
C GLN A 219 -9.17 0.17 2.69
N GLU A 220 -9.39 -0.84 3.51
CA GLU A 220 -9.62 -0.68 4.95
C GLU A 220 -8.45 0.08 5.59
N TYR A 221 -8.77 1.06 6.43
CA TYR A 221 -7.76 1.71 7.25
C TYR A 221 -7.45 0.82 8.46
N VAL A 222 -6.20 0.38 8.55
CA VAL A 222 -5.72 -0.38 9.71
C VAL A 222 -5.23 0.60 10.76
N VAL A 223 -5.71 0.48 12.00
CA VAL A 223 -5.15 1.24 13.12
C VAL A 223 -3.81 0.60 13.50
N TYR A 224 -2.76 1.42 13.58
CA TYR A 224 -1.40 0.96 13.78
C TYR A 224 -0.65 1.86 14.77
N GLU A 225 0.44 1.35 15.34
CA GLU A 225 1.27 2.07 16.32
C GLU A 225 2.30 2.96 15.61
N ASP A 226 3.00 2.39 14.62
CA ASP A 226 3.93 3.10 13.73
C ASP A 226 4.12 2.31 12.42
N SER A 227 4.80 2.88 11.44
CA SER A 227 5.38 2.13 10.33
C SER A 227 6.62 1.35 10.79
N ALA A 228 7.05 0.37 10.00
CA ALA A 228 8.27 -0.38 10.30
C ALA A 228 9.53 0.48 10.20
N GLU A 229 9.46 1.67 9.58
CA GLU A 229 10.58 2.62 9.51
C GLU A 229 10.89 3.24 10.89
N GLY A 230 9.86 3.50 11.69
CA GLY A 230 9.99 4.00 13.06
C GLY A 230 10.45 2.95 14.07
N MET A 231 10.61 1.69 13.66
CA MET A 231 10.93 0.57 14.56
C MET A 231 12.13 -0.25 14.11
N GLY A 232 12.94 -0.70 15.09
CA GLY A 232 14.06 -1.59 14.80
C GLY A 232 13.60 -2.98 14.32
N CYS A 233 14.15 -3.44 13.19
CA CYS A 233 13.75 -4.70 12.54
C CYS A 233 13.88 -5.94 13.43
N SER A 234 14.72 -5.90 14.48
CA SER A 234 14.85 -6.97 15.48
C SER A 234 13.57 -7.22 16.29
N LYS A 235 12.60 -6.31 16.29
CA LYS A 235 11.31 -6.46 16.97
C LYS A 235 10.30 -7.29 16.18
N PHE A 236 10.52 -7.49 14.88
CA PHE A 236 9.55 -8.17 14.02
C PHE A 236 9.73 -9.69 14.08
N SER A 237 8.61 -10.42 14.05
CA SER A 237 8.64 -11.87 14.09
C SER A 237 9.13 -12.45 12.75
N THR A 238 9.84 -13.57 12.77
CA THR A 238 10.21 -14.29 11.55
C THR A 238 9.00 -14.68 10.70
N PRO A 239 7.89 -15.19 11.28
CA PRO A 239 6.67 -15.47 10.50
C PRO A 239 6.12 -14.25 9.75
N ASP A 240 6.14 -13.06 10.35
CA ASP A 240 5.67 -11.84 9.67
C ASP A 240 6.60 -11.44 8.53
N VAL A 241 7.92 -11.42 8.76
CA VAL A 241 8.88 -11.09 7.69
C VAL A 241 8.80 -12.09 6.54
N HIS A 242 8.68 -13.40 6.83
CA HIS A 242 8.48 -14.44 5.83
C HIS A 242 7.19 -14.24 5.03
N ARG A 243 6.08 -13.98 5.71
CA ARG A 243 4.79 -13.74 5.08
C ARG A 243 4.82 -12.53 4.14
N ILE A 244 5.31 -11.39 4.63
CA ILE A 244 5.44 -10.15 3.85
C ILE A 244 6.35 -10.37 2.65
N GLY A 245 7.55 -10.91 2.87
CA GLY A 245 8.52 -11.07 1.79
C GLY A 245 8.07 -12.07 0.74
N LEU A 246 7.39 -13.16 1.13
CA LEU A 246 6.80 -14.08 0.17
C LEU A 246 5.70 -13.41 -0.66
N LEU A 247 4.84 -12.58 -0.06
CA LEU A 247 3.87 -11.79 -0.84
C LEU A 247 4.60 -10.95 -1.88
N ASP A 248 5.58 -10.17 -1.46
CA ASP A 248 6.30 -9.22 -2.32
C ASP A 248 7.07 -9.91 -3.45
N CYS A 249 7.66 -11.08 -3.20
CA CYS A 249 8.25 -11.91 -4.24
C CYS A 249 7.18 -12.38 -5.24
N LEU A 250 6.06 -12.93 -4.77
CA LEU A 250 4.99 -13.46 -5.63
C LEU A 250 4.31 -12.37 -6.47
N ILE A 251 4.15 -11.16 -5.96
CA ILE A 251 3.54 -10.06 -6.71
C ILE A 251 4.56 -9.20 -7.45
N PHE A 252 5.85 -9.51 -7.32
CA PHE A 252 6.96 -8.68 -7.80
C PHE A 252 6.78 -7.21 -7.39
N ASN A 253 6.88 -6.94 -6.08
CA ASN A 253 6.71 -5.58 -5.58
C ASN A 253 7.90 -4.69 -5.96
N CYS A 254 7.64 -3.58 -6.65
CA CYS A 254 8.67 -2.62 -7.07
C CYS A 254 8.86 -1.47 -6.07
N ASP A 255 8.19 -1.52 -4.91
CA ASP A 255 8.19 -0.43 -3.93
C ASP A 255 7.95 -0.90 -2.49
N ARG A 256 8.42 -2.10 -2.10
CA ARG A 256 8.36 -2.49 -0.69
C ARG A 256 9.50 -1.85 0.10
N HIS A 257 9.22 -0.66 0.60
CA HIS A 257 10.00 -0.04 1.67
C HIS A 257 9.33 -0.22 3.04
N THR A 258 10.08 0.01 4.12
CA THR A 258 9.60 -0.13 5.51
C THR A 258 8.44 0.80 5.87
N GLY A 259 8.34 1.97 5.24
CA GLY A 259 7.15 2.82 5.34
C GLY A 259 5.83 2.16 4.87
N ASN A 260 5.90 1.16 3.98
CA ASN A 260 4.71 0.43 3.49
C ASN A 260 4.35 -0.79 4.36
N LEU A 261 4.93 -0.88 5.56
CA LEU A 261 4.66 -1.93 6.53
C LEU A 261 4.14 -1.30 7.82
N LEU A 262 2.86 -1.47 8.11
CA LEU A 262 2.27 -1.00 9.35
C LEU A 262 2.62 -1.97 10.48
N VAL A 263 2.91 -1.44 11.66
CA VAL A 263 3.17 -2.21 12.87
C VAL A 263 1.96 -2.08 13.80
N VAL A 264 1.30 -3.20 14.04
CA VAL A 264 0.10 -3.30 14.88
C VAL A 264 0.45 -4.02 16.17
N ALA A 265 0.05 -3.45 17.31
CA ALA A 265 0.12 -4.17 18.58
C ALA A 265 -1.01 -5.20 18.66
N LYS A 266 -0.66 -6.44 19.00
CA LYS A 266 -1.64 -7.47 19.32
C LYS A 266 -1.95 -7.45 20.81
N ASP A 267 -3.23 -7.37 21.12
CA ASP A 267 -3.74 -7.67 22.43
C ASP A 267 -3.74 -9.19 22.62
N ASP A 268 -2.61 -9.74 23.09
CA ASP A 268 -2.53 -11.12 23.59
C ASP A 268 -2.53 -11.10 25.13
N PRO A 269 -3.66 -11.44 25.78
CA PRO A 269 -3.78 -11.46 27.24
C PRO A 269 -2.82 -12.45 27.92
N GLN A 270 -2.29 -13.44 27.18
CA GLN A 270 -1.41 -14.48 27.71
C GLN A 270 0.07 -14.20 27.48
N SER A 271 0.42 -13.19 26.67
CA SER A 271 1.80 -12.80 26.41
C SER A 271 2.26 -11.73 27.39
N SER A 272 3.40 -11.96 28.05
CA SER A 272 4.07 -10.93 28.88
C SER A 272 4.79 -9.86 28.05
N PHE A 273 4.85 -10.02 26.73
CA PHE A 273 5.52 -9.11 25.80
C PHE A 273 4.56 -8.60 24.73
N ASP A 274 4.77 -7.34 24.36
CA ASP A 274 4.09 -6.62 23.28
C ASP A 274 4.33 -7.41 21.98
N GLN A 275 3.35 -8.21 21.54
CA GLN A 275 3.43 -8.89 20.26
C GLN A 275 3.10 -7.89 19.17
N LEU A 276 4.06 -7.63 18.29
CA LEU A 276 3.88 -6.78 17.12
C LEU A 276 3.57 -7.64 15.90
N GLU A 277 2.69 -7.13 15.05
CA GLU A 277 2.35 -7.73 13.76
C GLU A 277 2.59 -6.73 12.63
N LEU A 278 3.13 -7.21 11.51
CA LEU A 278 3.33 -6.41 10.31
C LEU A 278 2.15 -6.54 9.35
N ILE A 279 1.60 -5.42 8.87
CA ILE A 279 0.53 -5.42 7.88
C ILE A 279 1.04 -4.74 6.59
N PRO A 280 1.03 -5.43 5.42
CA PRO A 280 1.46 -4.83 4.18
C PRO A 280 0.37 -3.92 3.62
N ILE A 281 0.76 -2.71 3.22
CA ILE A 281 -0.10 -1.78 2.47
C ILE A 281 0.61 -1.33 1.19
N ASP A 282 -0.11 -0.56 0.37
CA ASP A 282 0.38 0.06 -0.87
C ASP A 282 0.99 -0.92 -1.89
N HIS A 283 0.11 -1.59 -2.64
CA HIS A 283 0.49 -2.56 -3.67
C HIS A 283 0.29 -2.01 -5.08
N SER A 284 0.15 -0.69 -5.23
CA SER A 284 -0.09 -0.05 -6.52
C SER A 284 1.07 -0.26 -7.52
N LEU A 285 2.29 -0.38 -7.02
CA LEU A 285 3.54 -0.52 -7.78
C LEU A 285 4.09 -1.96 -7.79
N CYS A 286 3.22 -2.96 -7.88
CA CYS A 286 3.62 -4.37 -8.11
C CYS A 286 3.26 -4.85 -9.53
N LEU A 287 3.51 -6.12 -9.84
CA LEU A 287 3.10 -6.78 -11.09
C LEU A 287 3.41 -5.95 -12.36
N PRO A 288 4.67 -5.56 -12.61
CA PRO A 288 5.05 -4.92 -13.86
C PRO A 288 4.92 -5.88 -15.05
N SER A 289 5.13 -5.38 -16.27
CA SER A 289 5.27 -6.22 -17.45
C SER A 289 6.45 -7.19 -17.30
N PRO A 290 6.35 -8.46 -17.74
CA PRO A 290 7.38 -9.48 -17.50
C PRO A 290 8.72 -9.17 -18.19
N ASP A 291 8.73 -8.34 -19.23
CA ASP A 291 9.97 -7.87 -19.87
C ASP A 291 10.68 -6.73 -19.11
N ASN A 292 10.10 -6.25 -18.00
CA ASN A 292 10.58 -5.08 -17.26
C ASN A 292 10.62 -5.39 -15.75
N LEU A 293 11.53 -6.27 -15.34
CA LEU A 293 11.69 -6.75 -13.97
C LEU A 293 12.91 -6.12 -13.27
N SER A 294 13.27 -4.87 -13.62
CA SER A 294 14.46 -4.20 -13.09
C SER A 294 14.24 -3.50 -11.75
N ASP A 295 12.99 -3.20 -11.39
CA ASP A 295 12.66 -2.25 -10.33
C ASP A 295 12.18 -2.93 -9.03
N ALA A 296 12.39 -4.23 -8.85
CA ALA A 296 12.09 -4.90 -7.59
C ALA A 296 12.76 -4.19 -6.41
N TRP A 297 11.98 -3.88 -5.36
CA TRP A 297 12.48 -3.20 -4.16
C TRP A 297 11.96 -3.92 -2.93
N PHE A 298 12.89 -4.42 -2.09
CA PHE A 298 12.58 -5.16 -0.87
C PHE A 298 13.47 -4.73 0.31
N ASP A 299 13.00 -3.81 1.17
CA ASP A 299 13.76 -3.40 2.36
C ASP A 299 14.01 -4.56 3.35
N TRP A 300 13.07 -5.51 3.42
CA TRP A 300 13.15 -6.64 4.33
C TRP A 300 14.28 -7.62 4.00
N ILE A 301 14.94 -7.53 2.82
CA ILE A 301 16.06 -8.40 2.46
C ILE A 301 17.14 -8.37 3.53
N HIS A 302 17.40 -7.21 4.12
CA HIS A 302 18.48 -7.05 5.10
C HIS A 302 18.08 -7.46 6.51
N PHE A 303 16.82 -7.83 6.74
CA PHE A 303 16.35 -8.23 8.06
C PHE A 303 16.94 -9.60 8.43
N PRO A 304 17.46 -9.79 9.66
CA PRO A 304 17.99 -11.08 10.10
C PRO A 304 17.01 -12.24 9.89
N GLN A 305 15.72 -11.97 10.07
CA GLN A 305 14.62 -12.91 9.89
C GLN A 305 14.55 -13.48 8.48
N ALA A 306 14.88 -12.71 7.44
CA ALA A 306 14.84 -13.17 6.05
C ALA A 306 15.88 -14.28 5.75
N LYS A 307 16.92 -14.41 6.60
CA LYS A 307 17.96 -15.45 6.48
C LYS A 307 17.59 -16.73 7.23
N VAL A 308 16.45 -16.75 7.93
CA VAL A 308 15.97 -17.95 8.64
C VAL A 308 15.31 -18.89 7.63
N PRO A 309 15.52 -20.22 7.70
CA PRO A 309 14.81 -21.17 6.85
C PRO A 309 13.29 -21.09 7.04
N PHE A 310 12.53 -21.25 5.95
CA PHE A 310 11.07 -21.37 6.04
C PHE A 310 10.65 -22.61 6.83
N THR A 311 9.58 -22.48 7.61
CA THR A 311 8.95 -23.64 8.26
C THR A 311 8.28 -24.53 7.21
N ARG A 312 8.04 -25.80 7.55
CA ARG A 312 7.38 -26.76 6.66
C ARG A 312 6.00 -26.27 6.23
N GLU A 313 5.26 -25.66 7.14
CA GLU A 313 3.90 -25.15 6.91
C GLU A 313 3.89 -24.02 5.88
N VAL A 314 4.87 -23.12 5.93
CA VAL A 314 5.02 -22.04 4.93
C VAL A 314 5.39 -22.62 3.57
N LYS A 315 6.32 -23.59 3.52
CA LYS A 315 6.70 -24.25 2.27
C LYS A 315 5.50 -24.96 1.64
N GLU A 316 4.78 -25.77 2.40
CA GLU A 316 3.59 -26.50 1.94
C GLU A 316 2.51 -25.53 1.41
N MET A 317 2.29 -24.40 2.08
CA MET A 317 1.34 -23.38 1.65
C MET A 317 1.70 -22.83 0.26
N ILE A 318 2.95 -22.38 0.05
CA ILE A 318 3.38 -21.84 -1.26
C ILE A 318 3.36 -22.92 -2.35
N LEU A 319 3.89 -24.10 -2.07
CA LEU A 319 3.98 -25.19 -3.05
C LEU A 319 2.60 -25.67 -3.50
N SER A 320 1.60 -25.61 -2.60
CA SER A 320 0.22 -26.00 -2.90
C SER A 320 -0.57 -25.03 -3.79
N MET A 321 -0.06 -23.81 -4.05
CA MET A 321 -0.79 -22.79 -4.82
C MET A 321 -1.12 -23.25 -6.25
N ASP A 322 -2.39 -23.28 -6.64
CA ASP A 322 -2.78 -23.51 -8.03
C ASP A 322 -2.82 -22.17 -8.78
N ILE A 323 -1.67 -21.79 -9.34
CA ILE A 323 -1.49 -20.47 -9.94
C ILE A 323 -2.39 -20.24 -11.16
N ASP A 324 -2.71 -21.30 -11.92
CA ASP A 324 -3.58 -21.20 -13.09
C ASP A 324 -5.02 -20.89 -12.68
N LYS A 325 -5.54 -21.56 -11.63
CA LYS A 325 -6.86 -21.24 -11.07
C LYS A 325 -6.91 -19.85 -10.46
N ILE A 326 -5.84 -19.42 -9.80
CA ILE A 326 -5.73 -18.07 -9.24
C ILE A 326 -5.82 -17.03 -10.36
N ILE A 327 -5.03 -17.19 -11.41
CA ILE A 327 -5.02 -16.28 -12.58
C ILE A 327 -6.37 -16.23 -13.27
N GLU A 328 -7.03 -17.38 -13.45
CA GLU A 328 -8.38 -17.44 -14.00
C GLU A 328 -9.37 -16.64 -13.13
N SER A 329 -9.32 -16.84 -11.80
CA SER A 329 -10.17 -16.11 -10.85
C SER A 329 -9.94 -14.59 -10.91
N LEU A 330 -8.66 -14.17 -10.92
CA LEU A 330 -8.28 -12.77 -11.01
C LEU A 330 -8.71 -12.14 -12.34
N HIS A 331 -8.50 -12.83 -13.47
CA HIS A 331 -8.90 -12.35 -14.79
C HIS A 331 -10.42 -12.16 -14.89
N ASN A 332 -11.19 -13.10 -14.36
CA ASN A 332 -12.65 -13.03 -14.35
C ASN A 332 -13.18 -11.89 -13.48
N LYS A 333 -12.57 -11.65 -12.30
CA LYS A 333 -12.99 -10.59 -11.37
C LYS A 333 -12.49 -9.20 -11.77
N LEU A 334 -11.32 -9.11 -12.40
CA LEU A 334 -10.64 -7.87 -12.78
C LEU A 334 -10.26 -7.91 -14.27
N PRO A 335 -11.23 -7.88 -15.20
CA PRO A 335 -10.95 -7.97 -16.64
C PRO A 335 -10.14 -6.79 -17.20
N LYS A 336 -10.03 -5.69 -16.43
CA LYS A 336 -9.20 -4.52 -16.77
C LYS A 336 -7.75 -4.64 -16.28
N LEU A 337 -7.43 -5.62 -15.43
CA LEU A 337 -6.05 -5.93 -15.07
C LEU A 337 -5.35 -6.53 -16.32
N ARG A 338 -4.19 -5.97 -16.67
CA ARG A 338 -3.46 -6.41 -17.86
C ARG A 338 -3.02 -7.87 -17.74
N LEU A 339 -3.06 -8.58 -18.87
CA LEU A 339 -2.64 -9.98 -18.94
C LEU A 339 -1.14 -10.15 -18.63
N GLN A 340 -0.32 -9.13 -18.93
CA GLN A 340 1.09 -9.09 -18.54
C GLN A 340 1.29 -9.08 -17.02
N CYS A 341 0.40 -8.45 -16.24
CA CYS A 341 0.46 -8.50 -14.78
C CYS A 341 0.26 -9.94 -14.29
N LEU A 342 -0.70 -10.66 -14.88
CA LEU A 342 -0.97 -12.06 -14.57
C LEU A 342 0.18 -12.98 -15.00
N GLU A 343 0.84 -12.65 -16.11
CA GLU A 343 2.03 -13.37 -16.58
C GLU A 343 3.22 -13.21 -15.62
N THR A 344 3.47 -11.99 -15.13
CA THR A 344 4.47 -11.72 -14.09
C THR A 344 4.15 -12.49 -12.80
N LEU A 345 2.89 -12.51 -12.37
CA LEU A 345 2.44 -13.31 -11.22
C LEU A 345 2.72 -14.81 -11.42
N LYS A 346 2.52 -15.34 -12.63
CA LYS A 346 2.82 -16.73 -12.95
C LYS A 346 4.33 -17.01 -12.94
N ILE A 347 5.13 -16.17 -13.59
CA ILE A 347 6.59 -16.28 -13.63
C ILE A 347 7.18 -16.31 -12.21
N THR A 348 6.79 -15.33 -11.39
CA THR A 348 7.29 -15.20 -10.02
C THR A 348 6.81 -16.33 -9.12
N THR A 349 5.55 -16.77 -9.24
CA THR A 349 5.07 -17.94 -8.49
C THR A 349 5.84 -19.20 -8.86
N THR A 350 6.07 -19.45 -10.15
CA THR A 350 6.90 -20.57 -10.61
C THR A 350 8.32 -20.47 -10.04
N PHE A 351 8.95 -19.31 -10.12
CA PHE A 351 10.29 -19.08 -9.58
C PHE A 351 10.37 -19.33 -8.06
N VAL A 352 9.45 -18.73 -7.29
CA VAL A 352 9.40 -18.86 -5.83
C VAL A 352 9.18 -20.32 -5.42
N LYS A 353 8.31 -21.06 -6.11
CA LYS A 353 8.11 -22.49 -5.85
C LYS A 353 9.39 -23.29 -6.03
N LYS A 354 10.08 -23.12 -7.16
CA LYS A 354 11.35 -23.80 -7.44
C LYS A 354 12.43 -23.44 -6.42
N ALA A 355 12.51 -22.18 -6.02
CA ALA A 355 13.45 -21.74 -5.00
C ALA A 355 13.13 -22.35 -3.62
N ILE A 356 11.85 -22.51 -3.26
CA ILE A 356 11.43 -23.19 -2.03
C ILE A 356 11.75 -24.68 -2.07
N GLU A 357 11.57 -25.35 -3.22
CA GLU A 357 11.98 -26.75 -3.42
C GLU A 357 13.49 -26.93 -3.25
N ALA A 358 14.29 -25.95 -3.70
CA ALA A 358 15.73 -25.86 -3.48
C ALA A 358 16.12 -25.40 -2.05
N ASN A 359 15.16 -25.28 -1.12
CA ASN A 359 15.37 -24.87 0.28
C ASN A 359 16.01 -23.48 0.46
N LEU A 360 15.86 -22.58 -0.51
CA LEU A 360 16.34 -21.22 -0.36
C LEU A 360 15.58 -20.45 0.72
N THR A 361 16.31 -19.59 1.43
CA THR A 361 15.76 -18.62 2.40
C THR A 361 15.11 -17.45 1.68
N LEU A 362 14.27 -16.69 2.40
CA LEU A 362 13.66 -15.49 1.86
C LEU A 362 14.70 -14.48 1.34
N TYR A 363 15.81 -14.33 2.06
CA TYR A 363 16.95 -13.50 1.67
C TYR A 363 17.51 -13.90 0.30
N GLN A 364 17.74 -15.20 0.07
CA GLN A 364 18.26 -15.71 -1.19
C GLN A 364 17.26 -15.49 -2.33
N ILE A 365 15.97 -15.76 -2.09
CA ILE A 365 14.92 -15.52 -3.09
C ILE A 365 14.86 -14.04 -3.47
N GLY A 366 14.78 -13.14 -2.49
CA GLY A 366 14.75 -11.70 -2.73
C GLY A 366 15.99 -11.19 -3.48
N THR A 367 17.17 -11.70 -3.13
CA THR A 367 18.44 -11.35 -3.80
C THR A 367 18.47 -11.82 -5.26
N LEU A 368 17.90 -12.99 -5.57
CA LEU A 368 17.83 -13.48 -6.95
C LEU A 368 16.81 -12.72 -7.81
N MET A 369 15.79 -12.13 -7.19
CA MET A 369 14.73 -11.39 -7.88
C MET A 369 15.02 -9.90 -8.04
N SER A 370 15.92 -9.33 -7.22
CA SER A 370 16.29 -7.91 -7.23
C SER A 370 17.72 -7.69 -7.76
N ARG A 371 18.00 -6.49 -8.26
CA ARG A 371 19.34 -6.12 -8.72
C ARG A 371 20.21 -5.72 -7.54
N LEU A 372 21.35 -6.40 -7.35
CA LEU A 372 22.36 -6.01 -6.35
C LEU A 372 23.11 -4.73 -6.79
N HIS A 373 23.35 -4.60 -8.10
CA HIS A 373 23.95 -3.45 -8.75
C HIS A 373 22.99 -2.96 -9.84
N LEU A 374 22.72 -1.65 -9.88
CA LEU A 374 21.71 -1.07 -10.79
C LEU A 374 21.97 -1.42 -12.27
N ASP A 375 23.24 -1.56 -12.65
CA ASP A 375 23.67 -1.86 -14.02
C ASP A 375 23.65 -3.36 -14.38
N GLU A 376 23.42 -4.23 -13.39
CA GLU A 376 23.44 -5.69 -13.58
C GLU A 376 22.03 -6.27 -13.42
N PRO A 377 21.50 -6.98 -14.43
CA PRO A 377 20.22 -7.67 -14.32
C PRO A 377 20.23 -8.73 -13.21
N SER A 378 19.10 -8.85 -12.51
CA SER A 378 18.87 -9.90 -11.53
C SER A 378 18.89 -11.29 -12.17
N CYS A 379 18.95 -12.34 -11.34
CA CYS A 379 18.83 -13.71 -11.83
C CYS A 379 17.51 -13.90 -12.58
N LEU A 380 16.40 -13.43 -12.00
CA LEU A 380 15.08 -13.57 -12.62
C LEU A 380 15.03 -12.87 -13.98
N GLU A 381 15.60 -11.66 -14.10
CA GLU A 381 15.68 -10.94 -15.37
C GLU A 381 16.47 -11.73 -16.43
N LYS A 382 17.62 -12.31 -16.04
CA LYS A 382 18.44 -13.12 -16.96
C LYS A 382 17.68 -14.35 -17.46
N ILE A 383 16.95 -15.02 -16.56
CA ILE A 383 16.12 -16.18 -16.92
C ILE A 383 15.03 -15.75 -17.92
N VAL A 384 14.22 -14.74 -17.58
CA VAL A 384 13.11 -14.28 -18.43
C VAL A 384 13.62 -13.81 -19.79
N TYR A 385 14.71 -13.03 -19.82
CA TYR A 385 15.33 -12.59 -21.06
C TYR A 385 15.79 -13.76 -21.93
N LYS A 386 16.42 -14.78 -21.34
CA LYS A 386 16.88 -15.98 -22.07
C LYS A 386 15.71 -16.76 -22.66
N VAL A 387 14.64 -16.96 -21.88
CA VAL A 387 13.40 -17.60 -22.35
C VAL A 387 12.81 -16.79 -23.51
N ASN A 388 12.57 -15.49 -23.33
CA ASN A 388 11.94 -14.65 -24.34
C ASN A 388 12.80 -14.54 -25.62
N SER A 389 14.12 -14.59 -25.50
CA SER A 389 15.06 -14.57 -26.63
C SER A 389 15.16 -15.90 -27.39
N HIS A 390 14.62 -16.98 -26.84
CA HIS A 390 14.66 -18.28 -27.48
C HIS A 390 13.87 -18.27 -28.79
N ARG A 391 14.41 -18.91 -29.84
CA ARG A 391 13.84 -18.87 -31.22
C ARG A 391 12.36 -19.25 -31.31
N LEU A 392 11.89 -20.11 -30.40
CA LEU A 392 10.49 -20.55 -30.33
C LEU A 392 9.53 -19.43 -29.91
N PHE A 393 10.02 -18.43 -29.18
CA PHE A 393 9.21 -17.36 -28.59
C PHE A 393 9.54 -15.99 -29.20
N LYS A 394 10.72 -15.87 -29.85
CA LYS A 394 11.24 -14.65 -30.49
C LYS A 394 10.29 -14.01 -31.54
N GLN A 395 9.37 -14.77 -32.15
CA GLN A 395 8.43 -14.25 -33.16
C GLN A 395 7.12 -13.66 -32.60
N HIS A 396 6.84 -13.80 -31.30
CA HIS A 396 5.59 -13.36 -30.67
C HIS A 396 5.66 -11.97 -30.00
N HIS A 397 6.78 -11.28 -30.19
CA HIS A 397 7.36 -10.25 -29.31
C HIS A 397 6.68 -8.88 -29.20
N ARG A 398 5.47 -8.66 -29.71
CA ARG A 398 4.87 -7.32 -29.60
C ARG A 398 3.55 -7.22 -28.86
N PHE A 399 2.72 -8.26 -28.80
CA PHE A 399 1.39 -8.13 -28.17
C PHE A 399 0.80 -9.42 -27.57
N GLN A 400 1.58 -10.51 -27.43
CA GLN A 400 1.07 -11.78 -26.93
C GLN A 400 1.71 -12.15 -25.59
N HIS A 401 0.87 -12.43 -24.60
CA HIS A 401 1.25 -13.03 -23.31
C HIS A 401 1.37 -14.55 -23.47
N HIS A 402 2.19 -15.20 -22.63
CA HIS A 402 2.43 -16.64 -22.69
C HIS A 402 1.57 -17.47 -21.75
N LEU A 403 0.57 -16.88 -21.07
CA LEU A 403 -0.28 -17.57 -20.08
C LEU A 403 -0.78 -18.97 -20.49
N ARG A 404 -1.12 -19.18 -21.78
CA ARG A 404 -1.62 -20.45 -22.32
C ARG A 404 -0.57 -21.31 -23.04
N SER A 405 0.69 -20.87 -23.11
CA SER A 405 1.76 -21.55 -23.85
C SER A 405 2.48 -22.58 -22.98
N ALA A 406 2.03 -23.84 -23.01
CA ALA A 406 2.67 -24.92 -22.25
C ALA A 406 4.16 -25.07 -22.57
N SER A 407 4.58 -24.86 -23.81
CA SER A 407 5.99 -24.92 -24.21
C SER A 407 6.83 -23.80 -23.58
N TYR A 408 6.26 -22.61 -23.42
CA TYR A 408 6.91 -21.50 -22.71
C TYR A 408 7.17 -21.85 -21.25
N TRP A 409 6.12 -22.29 -20.53
CA TRP A 409 6.24 -22.60 -19.10
C TRP A 409 7.17 -23.78 -18.82
N ASN A 410 7.11 -24.84 -19.64
CA ASN A 410 8.04 -25.97 -19.55
C ASN A 410 9.50 -25.55 -19.80
N TYR A 411 9.73 -24.53 -20.65
CA TYR A 411 11.07 -24.03 -20.91
C TYR A 411 11.55 -23.10 -19.79
N LEU A 412 10.67 -22.23 -19.27
CA LEU A 412 10.94 -21.37 -18.12
C LEU A 412 11.35 -22.20 -16.89
N GLU A 413 10.59 -23.24 -16.55
CA GLU A 413 10.90 -24.11 -15.41
C GLU A 413 12.27 -24.76 -15.54
N LYS A 414 12.63 -25.23 -16.74
CA LYS A 414 13.97 -25.80 -17.00
C LYS A 414 15.08 -24.77 -16.81
N GLU A 415 14.89 -23.54 -17.28
CA GLU A 415 15.88 -22.48 -17.10
C GLU A 415 16.02 -22.07 -15.63
N ILE A 416 14.92 -22.07 -14.87
CA ILE A 416 14.96 -21.87 -13.41
C ILE A 416 15.73 -23.01 -12.74
N ASP A 417 15.38 -24.27 -13.03
CA ASP A 417 16.04 -25.44 -12.45
C ASP A 417 17.55 -25.41 -12.75
N LEU A 418 17.94 -25.12 -13.99
CA LEU A 418 19.35 -24.99 -14.38
C LEU A 418 20.09 -23.89 -13.62
N PHE A 419 19.43 -22.77 -13.36
CA PHE A 419 20.03 -21.66 -12.62
C PHE A 419 20.19 -22.00 -11.13
N LEU A 420 19.23 -22.71 -10.56
CA LEU A 420 19.21 -23.05 -9.14
C LEU A 420 20.14 -24.22 -8.79
N ILE A 421 20.73 -24.94 -9.76
CA ILE A 421 21.70 -26.03 -9.49
C ILE A 421 22.89 -25.57 -8.63
N ASP A 422 23.28 -24.31 -8.76
CA ASP A 422 24.43 -23.75 -8.06
C ASP A 422 24.12 -23.27 -6.62
N TYR A 423 22.89 -23.46 -6.14
CA TYR A 423 22.41 -23.08 -4.81
C TYR A 423 21.91 -24.29 -4.02
#